data_AF-A6K258-F1
#
_entry.id   AF-A6K258-F1
#
_cell.length_a   1.000
_cell.length_b   1.000
_cell.length_c   1.000
_cell.angle_alpha   90.00
_cell.angle_beta   90.00
_cell.angle_gamma   90.00
#
_symmetry.space_group_name_H-M   'P 1'
#
loop_
_entity.id
_entity.type
_entity.pdbx_description
1 polymer ?
#
loop_
_entity_poly.entity_id
_entity_poly.type
_entity_poly.pdbx_seq_one_letter_code
_entity_poly.pdbx_strand_id
1 'polypeptide(L)'
;MKLLIDGKVILALLTYVKKPERLKIIEWSAAQYEELQLHAIATLSSVAPLLIEEYMSCHGNARILAFLEWCGHEDSYFIHGNSFHGTGGRGNKFAQMRYTLRLLRAMVYLEDETVNKDLCERGVIHQLIEIFKTMMSRPAEKEEAIALEIQSDTLLILSGLCENYIQRKEMFGTEGVDIVLHVMKTDPKNLQRGLGYNVLLFSTLDSIWCCILGCYSSEDYFLEKEGIFLLLDILALNQKKFCNLILGIMVEFCDNPKTSAHVNAWRGKKDLTAASLLIKLWRKEEKELGVKRDKNGKIVDTKRPLFTSFQEEQKIVPLPANCPSIAVMDVAENIRAKIYAVLDKLDFENLPGLSAEDFVTLCIIHRYLDFKIGEIWTEVSEEIKLEKLRLVTVDEKSLHSIIAATENIGKMVASLQSEMIENQALQDVQNEQRVYAKIQATHKQRDQAHKSWENFLARTSNAKTLKKAKRLQEKAIESSRYSKRPQNAIFHQTVIKGLNTTVTSGQVVTVESTPTRLLGGPLADTDIALKKLPIRGGALQKVKVKPLDGLKKTVPI
;
A
#
# COMPACT_ATOMS: atom_id res chain seq x y z
N MET A 1 -48.72 7.50 16.49
CA MET A 1 -48.13 6.33 17.18
C MET A 1 -49.20 5.46 17.83
N LYS A 2 -50.01 5.97 18.78
CA LYS A 2 -51.08 5.22 19.46
C LYS A 2 -52.06 4.46 18.53
N LEU A 3 -52.51 5.09 17.45
CA LEU A 3 -53.35 4.45 16.42
C LEU A 3 -52.70 3.21 15.76
N LEU A 4 -51.37 3.20 15.59
CA LEU A 4 -50.65 2.08 14.97
C LEU A 4 -50.49 0.91 15.96
N ILE A 5 -50.30 1.24 17.24
CA ILE A 5 -50.20 0.28 18.35
C ILE A 5 -51.57 -0.40 18.54
N ASP A 6 -52.63 0.40 18.69
CA ASP A 6 -54.01 -0.08 18.87
C ASP A 6 -54.46 -0.94 17.66
N GLY A 7 -54.04 -0.56 16.45
CA GLY A 7 -54.28 -1.31 15.22
C GLY A 7 -53.42 -2.57 15.04
N LYS A 8 -52.50 -2.89 15.97
CA LYS A 8 -51.56 -4.03 15.90
C LYS A 8 -50.81 -4.10 14.56
N VAL A 9 -50.42 -2.94 14.04
CA VAL A 9 -49.88 -2.81 12.67
C VAL A 9 -48.61 -3.64 12.47
N ILE A 10 -47.70 -3.66 13.44
CA ILE A 10 -46.46 -4.44 13.37
C ILE A 10 -46.76 -5.95 13.24
N LEU A 11 -47.67 -6.47 14.06
CA LEU A 11 -48.06 -7.89 14.00
C LEU A 11 -48.72 -8.24 12.66
N ALA A 12 -49.58 -7.36 12.15
CA ALA A 12 -50.24 -7.55 10.86
C ALA A 12 -49.21 -7.60 9.71
N LEU A 13 -48.26 -6.68 9.68
CA LEU A 13 -47.21 -6.66 8.67
C LEU A 13 -46.29 -7.89 8.76
N LEU A 14 -45.87 -8.28 9.96
CA LEU A 14 -45.06 -9.48 10.20
C LEU A 14 -45.77 -10.80 9.81
N THR A 15 -47.10 -10.78 9.64
CA THR A 15 -47.85 -11.96 9.17
C THR A 15 -47.56 -12.30 7.70
N TYR A 16 -47.16 -11.29 6.91
CA TYR A 16 -46.79 -11.46 5.49
C TYR A 16 -45.28 -11.72 5.29
N VAL A 17 -44.45 -11.43 6.30
CA VAL A 17 -43.00 -11.67 6.29
C VAL A 17 -42.69 -13.08 6.78
N LYS A 18 -43.07 -14.06 5.97
CA LYS A 18 -42.76 -15.49 6.20
C LYS A 18 -42.67 -16.23 4.87
N LYS A 19 -42.09 -17.43 4.90
CA LYS A 19 -42.09 -18.35 3.75
C LYS A 19 -43.53 -18.50 3.23
N PRO A 20 -43.77 -18.34 1.91
CA PRO A 20 -45.09 -18.54 1.34
C PRO A 20 -45.56 -19.98 1.57
N GLU A 21 -46.61 -20.13 2.37
CA GLU A 21 -47.32 -21.40 2.54
C GLU A 21 -48.47 -21.43 1.52
N ARG A 22 -48.77 -22.59 0.93
CA ARG A 22 -49.99 -22.75 0.12
C ARG A 22 -51.20 -22.62 1.06
N LEU A 23 -51.71 -21.40 1.23
CA LEU A 23 -52.88 -21.11 2.04
C LEU A 23 -54.10 -21.78 1.38
N LYS A 24 -54.79 -22.64 2.14
CA LYS A 24 -55.96 -23.41 1.65
C LYS A 24 -57.26 -22.59 1.52
N ILE A 25 -57.27 -21.32 1.93
CA ILE A 25 -58.52 -20.57 2.20
C ILE A 25 -58.63 -19.26 1.39
N ILE A 26 -57.53 -18.66 0.91
CA ILE A 26 -57.57 -17.44 0.08
C ILE A 26 -56.55 -17.59 -1.06
N GLU A 27 -57.05 -17.71 -2.29
CA GLU A 27 -56.26 -17.90 -3.52
C GLU A 27 -55.71 -16.56 -4.04
N TRP A 28 -54.81 -15.91 -3.28
CA TRP A 28 -53.97 -14.88 -3.89
C TRP A 28 -53.06 -15.55 -4.93
N SER A 29 -52.93 -14.94 -6.11
CA SER A 29 -51.91 -15.38 -7.06
C SER A 29 -50.51 -15.19 -6.45
N ALA A 30 -49.53 -15.98 -6.91
CA ALA A 30 -48.15 -15.86 -6.44
C ALA A 30 -47.60 -14.44 -6.59
N ALA A 31 -47.96 -13.74 -7.69
CA ALA A 31 -47.57 -12.36 -7.93
C ALA A 31 -48.22 -11.37 -6.94
N GLN A 32 -49.51 -11.53 -6.63
CA GLN A 32 -50.19 -10.66 -5.65
C GLN A 32 -49.64 -10.88 -4.24
N TYR A 33 -49.36 -12.12 -3.86
CA TYR A 33 -48.74 -12.42 -2.57
C TYR A 33 -47.32 -11.84 -2.47
N GLU A 34 -46.53 -11.96 -3.55
CA GLU A 34 -45.20 -11.34 -3.66
C GLU A 34 -45.28 -9.82 -3.45
N GLU A 35 -46.21 -9.12 -4.11
CA GLU A 35 -46.40 -7.68 -3.94
C GLU A 35 -46.76 -7.29 -2.50
N LEU A 36 -47.72 -7.99 -1.91
CA LEU A 36 -48.15 -7.74 -0.55
C LEU A 36 -47.01 -7.99 0.46
N GLN A 37 -46.24 -9.05 0.25
CA GLN A 37 -45.07 -9.38 1.07
C GLN A 37 -44.00 -8.29 0.97
N LEU A 38 -43.65 -7.85 -0.24
CA LEU A 38 -42.65 -6.80 -0.47
C LEU A 38 -43.09 -5.44 0.08
N HIS A 39 -44.37 -5.09 -0.05
CA HIS A 39 -44.93 -3.90 0.58
C HIS A 39 -44.92 -3.99 2.10
N ALA A 40 -45.26 -5.15 2.67
CA ALA A 40 -45.29 -5.33 4.11
C ALA A 40 -43.89 -5.12 4.72
N ILE A 41 -42.85 -5.72 4.14
CA ILE A 41 -41.48 -5.58 4.64
C ILE A 41 -40.90 -4.18 4.40
N ALA A 42 -41.22 -3.53 3.28
CA ALA A 42 -40.83 -2.14 3.03
C ALA A 42 -41.53 -1.15 3.97
N THR A 43 -42.77 -1.45 4.36
CA THR A 43 -43.49 -0.64 5.36
C THR A 43 -42.90 -0.87 6.74
N LEU A 44 -42.57 -2.12 7.09
CA LEU A 44 -41.90 -2.44 8.35
C LEU A 44 -40.58 -1.69 8.50
N SER A 45 -39.76 -1.57 7.45
CA SER A 45 -38.48 -0.84 7.54
C SER A 45 -38.64 0.63 7.92
N SER A 46 -39.84 1.20 7.75
CA SER A 46 -40.13 2.60 8.12
C SER A 46 -40.85 2.71 9.46
N VAL A 47 -41.69 1.73 9.81
CA VAL A 47 -42.57 1.79 10.99
C VAL A 47 -41.97 1.08 12.21
N ALA A 48 -41.26 -0.04 12.02
CA ALA A 48 -40.66 -0.81 13.12
C ALA A 48 -39.65 0.01 13.96
N PRO A 49 -38.78 0.85 13.36
CA PRO A 49 -37.86 1.69 14.14
C PRO A 49 -38.57 2.69 15.07
N LEU A 50 -39.83 3.02 14.79
CA LEU A 50 -40.65 3.92 15.62
C LEU A 50 -41.46 3.17 16.69
N LEU A 51 -41.53 1.84 16.62
CA LEU A 51 -42.37 0.97 17.45
C LEU A 51 -41.56 -0.24 17.93
N ILE A 52 -40.43 0.04 18.60
CA ILE A 52 -39.43 -0.96 19.01
C ILE A 52 -40.05 -1.98 19.99
N GLU A 53 -40.83 -1.51 20.96
CA GLU A 53 -41.48 -2.38 21.96
C GLU A 53 -42.46 -3.37 21.31
N GLU A 54 -43.30 -2.91 20.38
CA GLU A 54 -44.23 -3.76 19.63
C GLU A 54 -43.49 -4.73 18.71
N TYR A 55 -42.39 -4.28 18.08
CA TYR A 55 -41.56 -5.13 17.25
C TYR A 55 -40.90 -6.25 18.05
N MET A 56 -40.30 -5.94 19.21
CA MET A 56 -39.64 -6.91 20.06
C MET A 56 -40.65 -7.88 20.72
N SER A 57 -41.80 -7.39 21.18
CA SER A 57 -42.87 -8.25 21.71
C SER A 57 -43.48 -9.20 20.67
N CYS A 58 -43.41 -8.84 19.39
CA CYS A 58 -43.81 -9.72 18.28
C CYS A 58 -42.70 -10.70 17.84
N HIS A 59 -41.57 -10.77 18.54
CA HIS A 59 -40.37 -11.50 18.14
C HIS A 59 -39.85 -11.10 16.75
N GLY A 60 -39.84 -9.79 16.46
CA GLY A 60 -39.47 -9.24 15.17
C GLY A 60 -38.14 -9.79 14.64
N ASN A 61 -37.06 -9.69 15.42
CA ASN A 61 -35.73 -10.21 15.04
C ASN A 61 -35.77 -11.67 14.62
N ALA A 62 -36.40 -12.54 15.42
CA ALA A 62 -36.51 -13.96 15.11
C ALA A 62 -37.21 -14.22 13.76
N ARG A 63 -38.31 -13.50 13.50
CA ARG A 63 -39.07 -13.64 12.25
C ARG A 63 -38.30 -13.13 11.04
N ILE A 64 -37.61 -12.00 11.19
CA ILE A 64 -36.81 -11.39 10.12
C ILE A 64 -35.60 -12.26 9.77
N LEU A 65 -34.90 -12.81 10.76
CA LEU A 65 -33.76 -13.72 10.51
C LEU A 65 -34.21 -15.04 9.87
N ALA A 66 -35.34 -15.61 10.30
CA ALA A 66 -35.91 -16.80 9.66
C ALA A 66 -36.37 -16.51 8.21
N PHE A 67 -36.90 -15.32 7.95
CA PHE A 67 -37.27 -14.89 6.61
C PHE A 67 -36.03 -14.67 5.72
N LEU A 68 -34.97 -14.11 6.29
CA LEU A 68 -33.68 -13.93 5.61
C LEU A 68 -33.04 -15.28 5.25
N GLU A 69 -33.08 -16.27 6.16
CA GLU A 69 -32.64 -17.64 5.91
C GLU A 69 -33.37 -18.25 4.71
N TRP A 70 -34.69 -18.09 4.66
CA TRP A 70 -35.49 -18.54 3.53
C TRP A 70 -35.10 -17.86 2.20
N CYS A 71 -34.71 -16.58 2.24
CA CYS A 71 -34.22 -15.86 1.06
C CYS A 71 -32.90 -16.41 0.54
N GLY A 72 -32.03 -16.92 1.43
CA GLY A 72 -30.73 -17.50 1.08
C GLY A 72 -30.80 -18.86 0.38
N HIS A 73 -31.86 -19.66 0.61
CA HIS A 73 -31.99 -20.98 -0.03
C HIS A 73 -32.24 -20.92 -1.55
N GLU A 74 -31.59 -21.82 -2.29
CA GLU A 74 -31.63 -21.94 -3.77
C GLU A 74 -32.94 -22.51 -4.34
N ASP A 75 -33.94 -22.80 -3.50
CA ASP A 75 -35.23 -23.32 -3.97
C ASP A 75 -35.83 -22.44 -5.08
N SER A 76 -36.24 -23.07 -6.18
CA SER A 76 -36.85 -22.43 -7.37
C SER A 76 -38.24 -21.87 -7.07
N TYR A 77 -38.27 -20.74 -6.36
CA TYR A 77 -39.46 -19.95 -6.17
C TYR A 77 -39.56 -18.93 -7.31
N PHE A 78 -40.41 -19.23 -8.31
CA PHE A 78 -40.61 -18.38 -9.47
C PHE A 78 -41.36 -17.09 -9.08
N ILE A 79 -40.58 -16.03 -8.91
CA ILE A 79 -41.03 -14.66 -8.59
C ILE A 79 -41.18 -13.86 -9.88
N HIS A 80 -42.25 -13.08 -9.99
CA HIS A 80 -42.59 -12.38 -11.23
C HIS A 80 -41.77 -11.10 -11.40
N GLY A 81 -41.40 -10.42 -10.31
CA GLY A 81 -40.46 -9.28 -10.32
C GLY A 81 -40.97 -8.05 -11.09
N ASN A 82 -42.27 -7.99 -11.39
CA ASN A 82 -42.89 -6.91 -12.17
C ASN A 82 -43.36 -5.73 -11.31
N SER A 83 -43.32 -5.86 -9.98
CA SER A 83 -43.77 -4.83 -9.06
C SER A 83 -42.67 -3.82 -8.77
N PHE A 84 -43.05 -2.62 -8.31
CA PHE A 84 -42.10 -1.56 -7.95
C PHE A 84 -41.00 -2.07 -6.98
N HIS A 85 -41.41 -2.77 -5.92
CA HIS A 85 -40.50 -3.38 -4.95
C HIS A 85 -39.85 -4.70 -5.46
N GLY A 86 -40.40 -5.34 -6.50
CA GLY A 86 -39.90 -6.58 -7.09
C GLY A 86 -38.76 -6.38 -8.10
N THR A 87 -38.42 -5.13 -8.43
CA THR A 87 -37.37 -4.80 -9.41
C THR A 87 -36.03 -5.45 -9.06
N GLY A 88 -35.48 -6.22 -10.01
CA GLY A 88 -34.22 -6.96 -9.86
C GLY A 88 -34.35 -8.31 -9.15
N GLY A 89 -35.57 -8.75 -8.82
CA GLY A 89 -35.82 -10.05 -8.16
C GLY A 89 -36.48 -11.08 -9.08
N ARG A 90 -36.39 -10.96 -10.40
CA ARG A 90 -37.18 -11.83 -11.29
C ARG A 90 -36.57 -13.23 -11.31
N GLY A 91 -37.35 -14.22 -10.87
CA GLY A 91 -36.89 -15.61 -10.79
C GLY A 91 -35.94 -15.91 -9.62
N ASN A 92 -35.78 -14.99 -8.67
CA ASN A 92 -35.00 -15.18 -7.45
C ASN A 92 -35.59 -14.39 -6.28
N LYS A 93 -35.01 -14.51 -5.09
CA LYS A 93 -35.51 -13.88 -3.85
C LYS A 93 -34.77 -12.59 -3.47
N PHE A 94 -34.03 -11.97 -4.39
CA PHE A 94 -33.20 -10.79 -4.09
C PHE A 94 -34.01 -9.57 -3.67
N ALA A 95 -35.21 -9.38 -4.24
CA ALA A 95 -36.10 -8.32 -3.81
C ALA A 95 -36.47 -8.47 -2.33
N GLN A 96 -36.86 -9.67 -1.89
CA GLN A 96 -37.19 -9.97 -0.50
C GLN A 96 -35.96 -9.79 0.40
N MET A 97 -34.81 -10.32 -0.01
CA MET A 97 -33.55 -10.18 0.73
C MET A 97 -33.17 -8.71 0.93
N ARG A 98 -33.22 -7.90 -0.14
CA ARG A 98 -32.95 -6.46 -0.08
C ARG A 98 -33.81 -5.75 0.96
N TYR A 99 -35.13 -5.94 0.94
CA TYR A 99 -35.98 -5.24 1.92
C TYR A 99 -35.84 -5.80 3.35
N THR A 100 -35.48 -7.08 3.48
CA THR A 100 -35.16 -7.69 4.77
C THR A 100 -33.90 -7.05 5.37
N LEU A 101 -32.85 -6.90 4.57
CA LEU A 101 -31.62 -6.21 4.97
C LEU A 101 -31.87 -4.73 5.24
N ARG A 102 -32.71 -4.04 4.46
CA ARG A 102 -33.08 -2.64 4.74
C ARG A 102 -33.79 -2.48 6.09
N LEU A 103 -34.69 -3.40 6.44
CA LEU A 103 -35.31 -3.43 7.77
C LEU A 103 -34.27 -3.71 8.86
N LEU A 104 -33.42 -4.73 8.69
CA LEU A 104 -32.35 -5.04 9.65
C LEU A 104 -31.44 -3.84 9.86
N ARG A 105 -31.01 -3.18 8.78
CA ARG A 105 -30.21 -1.95 8.83
C ARG A 105 -30.94 -0.86 9.61
N ALA A 106 -32.21 -0.60 9.30
CA ALA A 106 -32.99 0.41 10.02
C ALA A 106 -33.10 0.12 11.52
N MET A 107 -33.16 -1.15 11.92
CA MET A 107 -33.19 -1.55 13.33
C MET A 107 -31.82 -1.45 14.00
N VAL A 108 -30.74 -1.85 13.33
CA VAL A 108 -29.36 -1.83 13.88
C VAL A 108 -28.87 -0.41 14.13
N TYR A 109 -29.15 0.51 13.19
CA TYR A 109 -28.76 1.92 13.29
C TYR A 109 -29.59 2.75 14.29
N LEU A 110 -30.52 2.12 15.02
CA LEU A 110 -31.12 2.75 16.21
C LEU A 110 -30.16 2.78 17.40
N GLU A 111 -29.07 2.00 17.33
CA GLU A 111 -28.12 1.83 18.43
C GLU A 111 -28.78 1.33 19.73
N ASP A 112 -29.94 0.67 19.61
CA ASP A 112 -30.64 0.04 20.72
C ASP A 112 -29.98 -1.31 21.05
N GLU A 113 -29.32 -1.36 22.22
CA GLU A 113 -28.58 -2.54 22.64
C GLU A 113 -29.47 -3.74 22.95
N THR A 114 -30.75 -3.57 23.26
CA THR A 114 -31.67 -4.71 23.46
C THR A 114 -31.94 -5.42 22.14
N VAL A 115 -32.12 -4.63 21.06
CA VAL A 115 -32.33 -5.13 19.71
C VAL A 115 -31.04 -5.78 19.18
N ASN A 116 -29.92 -5.06 19.27
CA ASN A 116 -28.64 -5.51 18.71
C ASN A 116 -28.08 -6.74 19.44
N LYS A 117 -28.22 -6.81 20.76
CA LYS A 117 -27.82 -7.99 21.53
C LYS A 117 -28.64 -9.23 21.16
N ASP A 118 -29.98 -9.11 21.08
CA ASP A 118 -30.85 -10.22 20.67
C ASP A 118 -30.53 -10.68 19.23
N LEU A 119 -30.22 -9.76 18.30
CA LEU A 119 -29.76 -10.11 16.95
C LEU A 119 -28.45 -10.90 16.97
N CYS A 120 -27.45 -10.46 17.74
CA CYS A 120 -26.17 -11.15 17.87
C CYS A 120 -26.31 -12.54 18.51
N GLU A 121 -27.10 -12.67 19.57
CA GLU A 121 -27.37 -13.95 20.24
C GLU A 121 -28.06 -14.96 19.30
N ARG A 122 -28.81 -14.47 18.30
CA ARG A 122 -29.44 -15.27 17.26
C ARG A 122 -28.52 -15.60 16.08
N GLY A 123 -27.25 -15.17 16.10
CA GLY A 123 -26.26 -15.51 15.08
C GLY A 123 -26.36 -14.69 13.79
N VAL A 124 -26.92 -13.46 13.83
CA VAL A 124 -27.05 -12.61 12.64
C VAL A 124 -25.72 -12.38 11.91
N ILE A 125 -24.61 -12.25 12.63
CA ILE A 125 -23.28 -11.97 12.05
C ILE A 125 -22.87 -13.11 11.12
N HIS A 126 -22.94 -14.35 11.60
CA HIS A 126 -22.60 -15.52 10.80
C HIS A 126 -23.57 -15.69 9.62
N GLN A 127 -24.87 -15.49 9.85
CA GLN A 127 -25.87 -15.55 8.77
C GLN A 127 -25.58 -14.54 7.65
N LEU A 128 -25.21 -13.31 7.99
CA LEU A 128 -24.85 -12.25 7.04
C LEU A 128 -23.56 -12.57 6.27
N ILE A 129 -22.54 -13.13 6.94
CA ILE A 129 -21.32 -13.60 6.27
C ILE A 129 -21.63 -14.69 5.24
N GLU A 130 -22.46 -15.67 5.59
CA GLU A 130 -22.85 -16.76 4.68
C GLU A 130 -23.66 -16.26 3.48
N ILE A 131 -24.56 -15.30 3.69
CA ILE A 131 -25.28 -14.63 2.60
C ILE A 131 -24.30 -13.94 1.67
N PHE A 132 -23.33 -13.20 2.22
CA PHE A 132 -22.33 -12.50 1.43
C PHE A 132 -21.51 -13.48 0.56
N LYS A 133 -21.01 -14.58 1.16
CA LYS A 133 -20.27 -15.64 0.44
C LYS A 133 -21.11 -16.28 -0.67
N THR A 134 -22.40 -16.53 -0.41
CA THR A 134 -23.33 -17.07 -1.40
C THR A 134 -23.49 -16.12 -2.59
N MET A 135 -23.58 -14.81 -2.32
CA MET A 135 -23.65 -13.79 -3.38
C MET A 135 -22.35 -13.69 -4.19
N MET A 136 -21.19 -13.90 -3.56
CA MET A 136 -19.88 -13.91 -4.24
C MET A 136 -19.69 -15.09 -5.20
N SER A 137 -20.29 -16.24 -4.90
CA SER A 137 -20.12 -17.47 -5.68
C SER A 137 -20.98 -17.52 -6.95
N ARG A 138 -21.95 -16.61 -7.09
CA ARG A 138 -22.83 -16.55 -8.26
C ARG A 138 -22.13 -15.88 -9.45
N PRO A 139 -22.25 -16.44 -10.66
CA PRO A 139 -21.70 -15.81 -11.86
C PRO A 139 -22.30 -14.41 -12.05
N ALA A 140 -21.53 -13.49 -12.64
CA ALA A 140 -21.98 -12.13 -12.93
C ALA A 140 -23.16 -12.15 -13.93
N GLU A 141 -24.37 -12.18 -13.39
CA GLU A 141 -25.62 -12.21 -14.14
C GLU A 141 -26.16 -10.80 -14.40
N LYS A 142 -27.28 -10.73 -15.14
CA LYS A 142 -27.97 -9.50 -15.55
C LYS A 142 -28.49 -8.62 -14.39
N GLU A 143 -28.31 -9.05 -13.14
CA GLU A 143 -28.81 -8.41 -11.92
C GLU A 143 -27.68 -7.93 -10.99
N GLU A 144 -26.56 -7.47 -11.56
CA GLU A 144 -25.37 -7.01 -10.84
C GLU A 144 -25.68 -5.88 -9.83
N ALA A 145 -26.60 -4.96 -10.14
CA ALA A 145 -26.89 -3.81 -9.28
C ALA A 145 -27.56 -4.17 -7.95
N ILE A 146 -28.56 -5.06 -7.95
CA ILE A 146 -29.24 -5.49 -6.70
C ILE A 146 -28.32 -6.37 -5.86
N ALA A 147 -27.46 -7.16 -6.49
CA ALA A 147 -26.46 -7.96 -5.78
C ALA A 147 -25.45 -7.07 -5.04
N LEU A 148 -24.94 -6.03 -5.71
CA LEU A 148 -24.05 -5.03 -5.09
C LEU A 148 -24.74 -4.28 -3.94
N GLU A 149 -26.03 -3.97 -4.08
CA GLU A 149 -26.83 -3.35 -3.01
C GLU A 149 -26.94 -4.28 -1.79
N ILE A 150 -27.29 -5.56 -2.00
CA ILE A 150 -27.38 -6.56 -0.94
C ILE A 150 -26.03 -6.73 -0.22
N GLN A 151 -24.93 -6.81 -0.98
CA GLN A 151 -23.58 -6.89 -0.41
C GLN A 151 -23.25 -5.65 0.42
N SER A 152 -23.56 -4.46 -0.10
CA SER A 152 -23.32 -3.19 0.62
C SER A 152 -24.11 -3.13 1.92
N ASP A 153 -25.42 -3.40 1.88
CA ASP A 153 -26.28 -3.41 3.07
C ASP A 153 -25.83 -4.45 4.10
N THR A 154 -25.38 -5.62 3.64
CA THR A 154 -24.82 -6.66 4.52
C THR A 154 -23.60 -6.15 5.28
N LEU A 155 -22.64 -5.50 4.60
CA LEU A 155 -21.45 -4.94 5.24
C LEU A 155 -21.78 -3.78 6.19
N LEU A 156 -22.74 -2.92 5.84
CA LEU A 156 -23.18 -1.82 6.71
C LEU A 156 -23.85 -2.33 7.99
N ILE A 157 -24.68 -3.38 7.90
CA ILE A 157 -25.29 -4.02 9.07
C ILE A 157 -24.21 -4.63 9.96
N LEU A 158 -23.24 -5.35 9.37
CA LEU A 158 -22.11 -5.92 10.10
C LEU A 158 -21.30 -4.82 10.81
N SER A 159 -21.08 -3.68 10.14
CA SER A 159 -20.36 -2.53 10.69
C SER A 159 -21.08 -1.96 11.90
N GLY A 160 -22.37 -1.64 11.78
CA GLY A 160 -23.16 -1.11 12.91
C GLY A 160 -23.31 -2.09 14.08
N LEU A 161 -23.31 -3.40 13.83
CA LEU A 161 -23.30 -4.39 14.91
C LEU A 161 -21.96 -4.47 15.64
N CYS A 162 -20.83 -4.39 14.91
CA CYS A 162 -19.49 -4.62 15.45
C CYS A 162 -18.83 -3.38 16.02
N GLU A 163 -19.27 -2.18 15.63
CA GLU A 163 -18.68 -0.92 16.07
C GLU A 163 -18.61 -0.84 17.61
N ASN A 164 -17.43 -0.55 18.17
CA ASN A 164 -17.17 -0.49 19.62
C ASN A 164 -17.33 -1.80 20.43
N TYR A 165 -17.67 -2.95 19.83
CA TYR A 165 -17.89 -4.21 20.56
C TYR A 165 -16.90 -5.31 20.17
N ILE A 166 -15.85 -5.52 20.98
CA ILE A 166 -14.79 -6.51 20.70
C ILE A 166 -15.31 -7.94 20.49
N GLN A 167 -16.26 -8.40 21.30
CA GLN A 167 -16.85 -9.74 21.18
C GLN A 167 -17.56 -9.94 19.83
N ARG A 168 -18.18 -8.88 19.30
CA ARG A 168 -18.86 -8.92 18.00
C ARG A 168 -17.86 -8.91 16.84
N LYS A 169 -16.73 -8.20 16.99
CA LYS A 169 -15.58 -8.29 16.07
C LYS A 169 -14.95 -9.69 16.04
N GLU A 170 -14.86 -10.35 17.20
CA GLU A 170 -14.40 -11.75 17.27
C GLU A 170 -15.37 -12.71 16.57
N MET A 171 -16.69 -12.48 16.67
CA MET A 171 -17.70 -13.24 15.91
C MET A 171 -17.61 -13.01 14.40
N PHE A 172 -17.21 -11.80 13.97
CA PHE A 172 -16.94 -11.52 12.55
C PHE A 172 -15.76 -12.35 12.04
N GLY A 173 -14.68 -12.41 12.83
CA GLY A 173 -13.60 -13.39 12.68
C GLY A 173 -12.93 -13.40 11.30
N THR A 174 -12.20 -14.49 11.02
CA THR A 174 -11.43 -14.64 9.77
C THR A 174 -12.32 -14.74 8.54
N GLU A 175 -13.50 -15.33 8.66
CA GLU A 175 -14.46 -15.46 7.56
C GLU A 175 -15.00 -14.10 7.12
N GLY A 176 -15.27 -13.20 8.08
CA GLY A 176 -15.62 -11.82 7.82
C GLY A 176 -14.47 -11.06 7.14
N VAL A 177 -13.24 -11.27 7.59
CA VAL A 177 -12.06 -10.67 6.94
C VAL A 177 -11.91 -11.17 5.50
N ASP A 178 -12.16 -12.45 5.23
CA ASP A 178 -12.06 -13.02 3.88
C ASP A 178 -13.07 -12.40 2.89
N ILE A 179 -14.31 -12.10 3.31
CA ILE A 179 -15.29 -11.42 2.43
C ILE A 179 -14.86 -9.98 2.12
N VAL A 180 -14.29 -9.26 3.09
CA VAL A 180 -13.76 -7.89 2.90
C VAL A 180 -12.61 -7.91 1.90
N LEU A 181 -11.64 -8.82 2.09
CA LEU A 181 -10.50 -8.99 1.20
C LEU A 181 -10.93 -9.36 -0.22
N HIS A 182 -11.98 -10.16 -0.37
CA HIS A 182 -12.51 -10.50 -1.69
C HIS A 182 -13.02 -9.28 -2.43
N VAL A 183 -13.82 -8.43 -1.77
CA VAL A 183 -14.33 -7.20 -2.39
C VAL A 183 -13.18 -6.27 -2.79
N MET A 184 -12.19 -6.11 -1.92
CA MET A 184 -11.02 -5.27 -2.20
C MET A 184 -10.18 -5.74 -3.39
N LYS A 185 -10.19 -7.05 -3.72
CA LYS A 185 -9.52 -7.61 -4.90
C LYS A 185 -10.26 -7.34 -6.21
N THR A 186 -11.46 -6.79 -6.17
CA THR A 186 -12.24 -6.46 -7.37
C THR A 186 -11.51 -5.46 -8.26
N ASP A 187 -11.57 -5.65 -9.59
CA ASP A 187 -10.89 -4.77 -10.55
C ASP A 187 -11.26 -3.29 -10.33
N PRO A 188 -10.28 -2.40 -10.05
CA PRO A 188 -10.48 -0.97 -9.93
C PRO A 188 -11.28 -0.32 -11.06
N LYS A 189 -11.27 -0.89 -12.27
CA LYS A 189 -12.07 -0.39 -13.41
C LYS A 189 -13.57 -0.44 -13.14
N ASN A 190 -14.03 -1.33 -12.27
CA ASN A 190 -15.44 -1.46 -11.92
C ASN A 190 -15.96 -0.24 -11.14
N LEU A 191 -15.10 0.48 -10.42
CA LEU A 191 -15.47 1.72 -9.72
C LEU A 191 -15.99 2.82 -10.67
N GLN A 192 -15.65 2.75 -11.96
CA GLN A 192 -16.09 3.68 -12.99
C GLN A 192 -17.41 3.27 -13.67
N ARG A 193 -17.92 2.04 -13.43
CA ARG A 193 -19.10 1.50 -14.11
C ARG A 193 -20.45 1.99 -13.56
N GLY A 194 -20.46 2.72 -12.45
CA GLY A 194 -21.67 3.36 -11.91
C GLY A 194 -22.74 2.42 -11.31
N LEU A 195 -22.51 1.10 -11.28
CA LEU A 195 -23.47 0.08 -10.85
C LEU A 195 -23.62 -0.09 -9.32
N GLY A 196 -23.02 0.79 -8.51
CA GLY A 196 -23.04 0.70 -7.04
C GLY A 196 -21.72 0.25 -6.41
N TYR A 197 -20.69 -0.08 -7.20
CA TYR A 197 -19.36 -0.46 -6.68
C TYR A 197 -18.73 0.56 -5.73
N ASN A 198 -19.03 1.85 -5.89
CA ASN A 198 -18.55 2.88 -4.96
C ASN A 198 -19.18 2.71 -3.57
N VAL A 199 -20.47 2.39 -3.51
CA VAL A 199 -21.19 2.14 -2.25
C VAL A 199 -20.66 0.87 -1.60
N LEU A 200 -20.44 -0.19 -2.39
CA LEU A 200 -19.84 -1.42 -1.90
C LEU A 200 -18.45 -1.19 -1.32
N LEU A 201 -17.60 -0.42 -2.03
CA LEU A 201 -16.27 -0.08 -1.52
C LEU A 201 -16.34 0.77 -0.25
N PHE A 202 -17.24 1.77 -0.17
CA PHE A 202 -17.44 2.52 1.06
C PHE A 202 -17.86 1.61 2.22
N SER A 203 -18.82 0.73 1.99
CA SER A 203 -19.30 -0.23 3.00
C SER A 203 -18.21 -1.21 3.42
N THR A 204 -17.27 -1.52 2.52
CA THR A 204 -16.09 -2.36 2.80
C THR A 204 -15.04 -1.61 3.61
N LEU A 205 -14.80 -0.34 3.33
CA LEU A 205 -13.88 0.48 4.13
C LEU A 205 -14.45 0.73 5.53
N ASP A 206 -15.76 0.98 5.61
CA ASP A 206 -16.52 1.09 6.86
C ASP A 206 -16.43 -0.21 7.68
N SER A 207 -16.59 -1.38 7.04
CA SER A 207 -16.46 -2.66 7.75
C SER A 207 -15.03 -2.97 8.20
N ILE A 208 -14.00 -2.50 7.49
CA ILE A 208 -12.62 -2.57 8.00
C ILE A 208 -12.50 -1.75 9.29
N TRP A 209 -13.04 -0.53 9.30
CA TRP A 209 -13.03 0.35 10.47
C TRP A 209 -13.81 -0.24 11.65
N CYS A 210 -15.06 -0.65 11.42
CA CYS A 210 -15.96 -1.07 12.48
C CYS A 210 -15.74 -2.52 12.91
N CYS A 211 -15.43 -3.45 11.99
CA CYS A 211 -15.36 -4.88 12.29
C CYS A 211 -13.94 -5.41 12.52
N ILE A 212 -12.91 -4.82 11.90
CA ILE A 212 -11.54 -5.37 11.94
C ILE A 212 -10.65 -4.59 12.91
N LEU A 213 -10.60 -3.26 12.77
CA LEU A 213 -9.74 -2.41 13.60
C LEU A 213 -10.10 -2.52 15.10
N GLY A 214 -9.08 -2.54 15.95
CA GLY A 214 -9.18 -2.76 17.39
C GLY A 214 -9.34 -4.22 17.81
N CYS A 215 -9.44 -5.17 16.87
CA CYS A 215 -9.46 -6.61 17.14
C CYS A 215 -8.16 -7.24 16.63
N TYR A 216 -7.16 -7.38 17.49
CA TYR A 216 -5.81 -7.81 17.09
C TYR A 216 -5.75 -9.13 16.30
N SER A 217 -6.62 -10.10 16.60
CA SER A 217 -6.68 -11.36 15.84
C SER A 217 -7.14 -11.15 14.40
N SER A 218 -8.16 -10.30 14.19
CA SER A 218 -8.66 -9.95 12.86
C SER A 218 -7.69 -9.02 12.11
N GLU A 219 -7.06 -8.08 12.80
CA GLU A 219 -6.02 -7.22 12.21
C GLU A 219 -4.82 -8.04 11.74
N ASP A 220 -4.30 -8.93 12.59
CA ASP A 220 -3.17 -9.79 12.26
C ASP A 220 -3.49 -10.66 11.05
N TYR A 221 -4.68 -11.27 11.02
CA TYR A 221 -5.12 -12.05 9.88
C TYR A 221 -5.28 -11.19 8.60
N PHE A 222 -5.81 -9.97 8.71
CA PHE A 222 -5.91 -9.04 7.59
C PHE A 222 -4.52 -8.66 7.04
N LEU A 223 -3.53 -8.42 7.92
CA LEU A 223 -2.14 -8.15 7.55
C LEU A 223 -1.48 -9.37 6.87
N GLU A 224 -1.65 -10.56 7.43
CA GLU A 224 -1.13 -11.82 6.88
C GLU A 224 -1.70 -12.13 5.49
N LYS A 225 -2.93 -11.70 5.20
CA LYS A 225 -3.58 -11.84 3.90
C LYS A 225 -3.34 -10.67 2.94
N GLU A 226 -2.32 -9.85 3.20
CA GLU A 226 -1.91 -8.70 2.38
C GLU A 226 -3.02 -7.63 2.26
N GLY A 227 -3.92 -7.52 3.23
CA GLY A 227 -5.02 -6.56 3.20
C GLY A 227 -4.56 -5.09 3.12
N ILE A 228 -3.46 -4.75 3.79
CA ILE A 228 -2.83 -3.42 3.68
C ILE A 228 -2.32 -3.14 2.26
N PHE A 229 -1.90 -4.17 1.52
CA PHE A 229 -1.40 -3.99 0.16
C PHE A 229 -2.56 -3.59 -0.76
N LEU A 230 -3.72 -4.22 -0.56
CA LEU A 230 -4.95 -3.87 -1.26
C LEU A 230 -5.42 -2.45 -0.91
N LEU A 231 -5.34 -2.03 0.37
CA LEU A 231 -5.65 -0.65 0.77
C LEU A 231 -4.74 0.36 0.06
N LEU A 232 -3.43 0.09 0.00
CA LEU A 232 -2.45 0.93 -0.69
C LEU A 232 -2.66 0.95 -2.22
N ASP A 233 -3.07 -0.18 -2.81
CA ASP A 233 -3.41 -0.26 -4.23
C ASP A 233 -4.63 0.61 -4.56
N ILE A 234 -5.66 0.58 -3.71
CA ILE A 234 -6.85 1.44 -3.85
C ILE A 234 -6.47 2.92 -3.62
N LEU A 235 -5.61 3.20 -2.63
CA LEU A 235 -5.10 4.54 -2.36
C LEU A 235 -4.32 5.11 -3.56
N ALA A 236 -3.54 4.27 -4.24
CA ALA A 236 -2.78 4.63 -5.43
C ALA A 236 -3.65 5.01 -6.63
N LEU A 237 -4.95 4.65 -6.63
CA LEU A 237 -5.92 5.15 -7.62
C LEU A 237 -6.21 6.65 -7.46
N ASN A 238 -5.90 7.22 -6.29
CA ASN A 238 -5.97 8.65 -6.00
C ASN A 238 -7.38 9.25 -6.24
N GLN A 239 -8.41 8.53 -5.80
CA GLN A 239 -9.79 9.00 -5.80
C GLN A 239 -10.08 9.73 -4.48
N LYS A 240 -10.20 11.06 -4.53
CA LYS A 240 -10.31 11.94 -3.34
C LYS A 240 -11.32 11.45 -2.30
N LYS A 241 -12.49 10.99 -2.75
CA LYS A 241 -13.59 10.48 -1.91
C LYS A 241 -13.21 9.30 -1.00
N PHE A 242 -12.18 8.53 -1.36
CA PHE A 242 -11.71 7.39 -0.57
C PHE A 242 -10.40 7.68 0.16
N CYS A 243 -9.57 8.60 -0.35
CA CYS A 243 -8.25 8.89 0.23
C CYS A 243 -8.32 9.22 1.72
N ASN A 244 -9.27 10.08 2.12
CA ASN A 244 -9.40 10.48 3.52
C ASN A 244 -9.74 9.31 4.46
N LEU A 245 -10.66 8.45 4.02
CA LEU A 245 -11.10 7.27 4.80
C LEU A 245 -10.01 6.21 4.87
N ILE A 246 -9.38 5.87 3.74
CA ILE A 246 -8.29 4.89 3.69
C ILE A 246 -7.12 5.37 4.55
N LEU A 247 -6.73 6.64 4.47
CA LEU A 247 -5.66 7.17 5.31
C LEU A 247 -6.04 7.16 6.79
N GLY A 248 -7.33 7.38 7.12
CA GLY A 248 -7.82 7.19 8.48
C GLY A 248 -7.62 5.74 8.95
N ILE A 249 -8.08 4.77 8.16
CA ILE A 249 -7.91 3.33 8.44
C ILE A 249 -6.42 2.98 8.63
N MET A 250 -5.54 3.55 7.79
CA MET A 250 -4.09 3.32 7.90
C MET A 250 -3.51 3.86 9.22
N VAL A 251 -3.98 5.03 9.71
CA VAL A 251 -3.52 5.59 10.98
C VAL A 251 -3.85 4.62 12.13
N GLU A 252 -5.06 4.08 12.17
CA GLU A 252 -5.46 3.11 13.20
C GLU A 252 -4.67 1.81 13.09
N PHE A 253 -4.47 1.26 11.89
CA PHE A 253 -3.64 0.06 11.70
C PHE A 253 -2.20 0.27 12.16
N CYS A 254 -1.66 1.49 12.09
CA CYS A 254 -0.31 1.78 12.55
C CYS A 254 -0.12 1.61 14.07
N ASP A 255 -1.20 1.45 14.85
CA ASP A 255 -1.09 1.06 16.26
C ASP A 255 -0.77 -0.43 16.44
N ASN A 256 -1.01 -1.26 15.41
CA ASN A 256 -0.50 -2.62 15.38
C ASN A 256 0.98 -2.63 14.98
N PRO A 257 1.90 -3.18 15.81
CA PRO A 257 3.34 -3.13 15.56
C PRO A 257 3.77 -3.89 14.29
N LYS A 258 2.96 -4.84 13.79
CA LYS A 258 3.26 -5.58 12.56
C LYS A 258 3.06 -4.73 11.31
N THR A 259 2.18 -3.73 11.36
CA THR A 259 1.77 -2.93 10.19
C THR A 259 2.94 -2.28 9.46
N SER A 260 3.92 -1.73 10.18
CA SER A 260 5.07 -1.05 9.56
C SER A 260 5.84 -1.96 8.60
N ALA A 261 6.05 -3.23 8.97
CA ALA A 261 6.74 -4.19 8.11
C ALA A 261 5.95 -4.45 6.80
N HIS A 262 4.63 -4.59 6.89
CA HIS A 262 3.77 -4.78 5.72
C HIS A 262 3.74 -3.54 4.82
N VAL A 263 3.56 -2.34 5.40
CA VAL A 263 3.54 -1.08 4.63
C VAL A 263 4.87 -0.85 3.91
N ASN A 264 6.00 -1.10 4.57
CA ASN A 264 7.33 -0.96 3.98
C ASN A 264 7.66 -2.03 2.93
N ALA A 265 7.00 -3.20 2.98
CA ALA A 265 7.13 -4.25 1.99
C ALA A 265 6.32 -3.98 0.71
N TRP A 266 5.25 -3.18 0.77
CA TRP A 266 4.40 -2.92 -0.38
C TRP A 266 5.15 -2.26 -1.55
N ARG A 267 4.85 -2.71 -2.78
CA ARG A 267 5.38 -2.15 -4.02
C ARG A 267 4.25 -1.99 -5.02
N GLY A 268 3.94 -0.74 -5.35
CA GLY A 268 2.96 -0.38 -6.37
C GLY A 268 3.52 -0.44 -7.80
N LYS A 269 2.74 0.10 -8.75
CA LYS A 269 3.15 0.18 -10.16
C LYS A 269 4.47 0.96 -10.31
N LYS A 270 5.42 0.41 -11.09
CA LYS A 270 6.77 0.95 -11.29
C LYS A 270 7.61 1.00 -9.99
N ASP A 271 7.49 -0.02 -9.14
CA ASP A 271 8.19 -0.13 -7.85
C ASP A 271 7.96 1.07 -6.91
N LEU A 272 6.77 1.66 -6.98
CA LEU A 272 6.38 2.75 -6.10
C LEU A 272 6.31 2.25 -4.65
N THR A 273 7.05 2.87 -3.74
CA THR A 273 6.99 2.55 -2.30
C THR A 273 5.83 3.28 -1.62
N ALA A 274 5.36 2.76 -0.48
CA ALA A 274 4.26 3.37 0.27
C ALA A 274 4.60 4.81 0.71
N ALA A 275 5.83 5.02 1.19
CA ALA A 275 6.33 6.35 1.54
C ALA A 275 6.30 7.33 0.34
N SER A 276 6.81 6.91 -0.83
CA SER A 276 6.76 7.76 -2.03
C SER A 276 5.31 8.03 -2.48
N LEU A 277 4.39 7.07 -2.33
CA LEU A 277 2.96 7.29 -2.59
C LEU A 277 2.38 8.37 -1.66
N LEU A 278 2.59 8.26 -0.35
CA LEU A 278 2.10 9.21 0.64
C LEU A 278 2.64 10.62 0.40
N ILE A 279 3.94 10.74 0.10
CA ILE A 279 4.59 12.02 -0.22
C ILE A 279 4.03 12.62 -1.53
N LYS A 280 3.71 11.79 -2.53
CA LYS A 280 3.07 12.27 -3.77
C LYS A 280 1.64 12.75 -3.53
N LEU A 281 0.88 12.08 -2.67
CA LEU A 281 -0.46 12.51 -2.28
C LEU A 281 -0.38 13.85 -1.54
N TRP A 282 0.59 14.02 -0.65
CA TRP A 282 0.85 15.30 0.02
C TRP A 282 1.09 16.44 -0.96
N ARG A 283 2.01 16.25 -1.93
CA ARG A 283 2.31 17.28 -2.95
C ARG A 283 1.08 17.65 -3.77
N LYS A 284 0.24 16.67 -4.09
CA LYS A 284 -1.02 16.92 -4.81
C LYS A 284 -1.98 17.73 -3.95
N GLU A 285 -2.14 17.38 -2.68
CA GLU A 285 -2.98 18.10 -1.73
C GLU A 285 -2.53 19.55 -1.56
N GLU A 286 -1.22 19.79 -1.35
CA GLU A 286 -0.67 21.15 -1.26
C GLU A 286 -0.95 22.00 -2.49
N LYS A 287 -0.84 21.39 -3.68
CA LYS A 287 -1.14 22.06 -4.94
C LYS A 287 -2.63 22.43 -5.05
N GLU A 288 -3.52 21.56 -4.58
CA GLU A 288 -4.97 21.81 -4.58
C GLU A 288 -5.37 22.87 -3.54
N LEU A 289 -4.69 22.91 -2.39
CA LEU A 289 -4.86 23.93 -1.34
C LEU A 289 -4.17 25.27 -1.66
N GLY A 290 -3.45 25.36 -2.78
CA GLY A 290 -2.78 26.59 -3.22
C GLY A 290 -1.55 26.98 -2.41
N VAL A 291 -0.88 26.01 -1.76
CA VAL A 291 0.32 26.27 -0.96
C VAL A 291 1.49 26.68 -1.87
N LYS A 292 2.15 27.80 -1.56
CA LYS A 292 3.25 28.35 -2.37
C LYS A 292 4.54 27.55 -2.16
N ARG A 293 5.11 27.05 -3.26
CA ARG A 293 6.36 26.28 -3.32
C ARG A 293 7.24 26.82 -4.45
N ASP A 294 8.56 26.62 -4.34
CA ASP A 294 9.46 26.94 -5.46
C ASP A 294 9.45 25.83 -6.53
N LYS A 295 10.26 26.00 -7.58
CA LYS A 295 10.39 25.02 -8.69
C LYS A 295 10.89 23.63 -8.26
N ASN A 296 11.54 23.53 -7.10
CA ASN A 296 12.13 22.31 -6.55
C ASN A 296 11.30 21.76 -5.37
N GLY A 297 10.12 22.33 -5.06
CA GLY A 297 9.29 21.92 -3.92
C GLY A 297 9.73 22.51 -2.57
N LYS A 298 10.67 23.46 -2.55
CA LYS A 298 11.19 24.10 -1.34
C LYS A 298 10.17 25.10 -0.75
N ILE A 299 10.27 25.31 0.56
CA ILE A 299 9.55 26.38 1.27
C ILE A 299 10.00 27.76 0.74
N VAL A 300 9.02 28.58 0.34
CA VAL A 300 9.23 29.99 -0.08
C VAL A 300 9.00 30.94 1.08
N ASP A 301 7.86 30.80 1.77
CA ASP A 301 7.53 31.58 2.96
C ASP A 301 7.94 30.80 4.22
N THR A 302 9.03 31.23 4.86
CA THR A 302 9.54 30.61 6.09
C THR A 302 8.72 30.97 7.32
N LYS A 303 7.87 32.00 7.27
CA LYS A 303 6.97 32.37 8.38
C LYS A 303 5.68 31.57 8.33
N ARG A 304 5.19 31.28 7.11
CA ARG A 304 3.94 30.53 6.91
C ARG A 304 4.11 29.40 5.87
N PRO A 305 4.81 28.30 6.23
CA PRO A 305 5.21 27.28 5.26
C PRO A 305 4.07 26.44 4.69
N LEU A 306 2.93 26.33 5.38
CA LEU A 306 1.80 25.47 5.01
C LEU A 306 0.54 26.26 4.62
N PHE A 307 0.68 27.59 4.52
CA PHE A 307 -0.42 28.52 4.34
C PHE A 307 -1.13 28.29 3.01
N THR A 308 -2.45 28.20 3.07
CA THR A 308 -3.30 27.90 1.92
C THR A 308 -3.83 29.17 1.27
N SER A 309 -4.28 29.07 0.01
CA SER A 309 -4.94 30.20 -0.66
C SER A 309 -6.24 30.60 0.04
N PHE A 310 -6.96 29.63 0.62
CA PHE A 310 -8.18 29.87 1.39
C PHE A 310 -7.91 30.70 2.65
N GLN A 311 -6.84 30.40 3.40
CA GLN A 311 -6.40 31.21 4.54
C GLN A 311 -5.92 32.61 4.15
N GLU A 312 -5.47 32.81 2.90
CA GLU A 312 -5.08 34.14 2.39
C GLU A 312 -6.31 35.01 2.07
N GLU A 313 -7.40 34.39 1.59
CA GLU A 313 -8.68 35.04 1.35
C GLU A 313 -9.45 35.34 2.64
N GLN A 314 -9.44 34.39 3.58
CA GLN A 314 -10.05 34.57 4.89
C GLN A 314 -9.14 35.41 5.78
N LYS A 315 -9.44 36.70 5.92
CA LYS A 315 -8.80 37.54 6.94
C LYS A 315 -9.06 36.93 8.32
N ILE A 316 -8.02 36.94 9.17
CA ILE A 316 -8.15 36.55 10.57
C ILE A 316 -9.19 37.46 11.22
N VAL A 317 -10.22 36.85 11.79
CA VAL A 317 -11.29 37.51 12.52
C VAL A 317 -11.33 36.94 13.93
N PRO A 318 -11.53 37.77 14.98
CA PRO A 318 -11.68 37.25 16.32
C PRO A 318 -12.87 36.30 16.41
N LEU A 319 -12.63 35.08 16.86
CA LEU A 319 -13.65 34.04 17.01
C LEU A 319 -13.97 33.81 18.49
N PRO A 320 -15.19 33.39 18.83
CA PRO A 320 -15.52 32.93 20.17
C PRO A 320 -14.62 31.77 20.63
N ALA A 321 -14.34 31.68 21.94
CA ALA A 321 -13.43 30.67 22.49
C ALA A 321 -13.86 29.20 22.28
N ASN A 322 -15.12 28.96 21.92
CA ASN A 322 -15.66 27.64 21.59
C ASN A 322 -15.58 27.30 20.09
N CYS A 323 -15.09 28.20 19.26
CA CYS A 323 -14.90 27.98 17.83
C CYS A 323 -13.45 27.59 17.55
N PRO A 324 -13.19 26.52 16.77
CA PRO A 324 -11.85 26.21 16.32
C PRO A 324 -11.33 27.32 15.39
N SER A 325 -10.04 27.59 15.46
CA SER A 325 -9.37 28.54 14.58
C SER A 325 -9.25 27.98 13.15
N ILE A 326 -8.95 28.84 12.18
CA ILE A 326 -8.84 28.44 10.77
C ILE A 326 -7.73 27.40 10.59
N ALA A 327 -6.57 27.59 11.23
CA ALA A 327 -5.49 26.59 11.21
C ALA A 327 -5.92 25.24 11.79
N VAL A 328 -6.77 25.21 12.83
CA VAL A 328 -7.30 23.96 13.41
C VAL A 328 -8.32 23.31 12.47
N MET A 329 -9.22 24.08 11.85
CA MET A 329 -10.16 23.56 10.87
C MET A 329 -9.46 22.94 9.66
N ASP A 330 -8.40 23.59 9.16
CA ASP A 330 -7.61 23.06 8.04
C ASP A 330 -7.04 21.65 8.35
N VAL A 331 -6.61 21.39 9.59
CA VAL A 331 -6.10 20.06 9.99
C VAL A 331 -7.17 18.97 9.86
N ALA A 332 -8.43 19.30 10.13
CA ALA A 332 -9.55 18.34 10.09
C ALA A 332 -10.06 18.08 8.66
N GLU A 333 -9.98 19.08 7.79
CA GLU A 333 -10.61 19.05 6.46
C GLU A 333 -9.75 18.39 5.37
N ASN A 334 -8.43 18.32 5.57
CA ASN A 334 -7.49 17.80 4.57
C ASN A 334 -6.83 16.46 4.98
N ILE A 335 -6.14 15.83 4.02
CA ILE A 335 -5.47 14.54 4.26
C ILE A 335 -4.07 14.67 4.87
N ARG A 336 -3.52 15.89 5.01
CA ARG A 336 -2.12 16.12 5.42
C ARG A 336 -1.83 15.56 6.80
N ALA A 337 -2.72 15.81 7.78
CA ALA A 337 -2.57 15.31 9.14
C ALA A 337 -2.49 13.77 9.19
N LYS A 338 -3.28 13.09 8.36
CA LYS A 338 -3.30 11.62 8.27
C LYS A 338 -2.02 11.08 7.61
N ILE A 339 -1.56 11.73 6.53
CA ILE A 339 -0.28 11.39 5.90
C ILE A 339 0.88 11.54 6.89
N TYR A 340 0.91 12.65 7.62
CA TYR A 340 1.91 12.89 8.66
C TYR A 340 1.87 11.77 9.72
N ALA A 341 0.70 11.46 10.27
CA ALA A 341 0.55 10.43 11.29
C ALA A 341 1.00 9.04 10.82
N VAL A 342 0.67 8.65 9.58
CA VAL A 342 1.15 7.39 9.01
C VAL A 342 2.68 7.39 8.86
N LEU A 343 3.27 8.46 8.31
CA LEU A 343 4.74 8.54 8.12
C LEU A 343 5.50 8.58 9.44
N ASP A 344 4.95 9.25 10.46
CA ASP A 344 5.50 9.29 11.81
C ASP A 344 5.58 7.89 12.43
N LYS A 345 4.51 7.09 12.28
CA LYS A 345 4.45 5.69 12.73
C LYS A 345 5.36 4.74 11.94
N LEU A 346 5.71 5.08 10.69
CA LEU A 346 6.61 4.30 9.85
C LEU A 346 8.09 4.58 10.12
N ASP A 347 8.40 5.59 10.93
CA ASP A 347 9.74 6.16 11.16
C ASP A 347 10.30 6.86 9.91
N PHE A 348 10.51 8.18 10.03
CA PHE A 348 10.99 9.05 8.95
C PHE A 348 12.40 8.69 8.46
N GLU A 349 13.20 7.95 9.23
CA GLU A 349 14.60 7.68 8.91
C GLU A 349 14.80 6.52 7.92
N ASN A 350 13.91 5.52 7.93
CA ASN A 350 14.15 4.23 7.25
C ASN A 350 13.22 3.98 6.05
N LEU A 351 12.87 5.04 5.32
CA LEU A 351 11.91 4.97 4.20
C LEU A 351 12.58 4.57 2.87
N PRO A 352 12.19 3.45 2.24
CA PRO A 352 12.83 2.96 1.02
C PRO A 352 12.38 3.71 -0.24
N GLY A 353 13.29 3.83 -1.21
CA GLY A 353 12.97 4.21 -2.59
C GLY A 353 12.58 5.66 -2.81
N LEU A 354 12.96 6.57 -1.91
CA LEU A 354 12.67 8.00 -2.02
C LEU A 354 13.58 8.70 -3.04
N SER A 355 13.00 9.58 -3.83
CA SER A 355 13.74 10.50 -4.71
C SER A 355 14.21 11.74 -3.94
N ALA A 356 15.14 12.52 -4.51
CA ALA A 356 15.56 13.80 -3.93
C ALA A 356 14.38 14.76 -3.71
N GLU A 357 13.42 14.79 -4.64
CA GLU A 357 12.20 15.58 -4.52
C GLU A 357 11.29 15.08 -3.36
N ASP A 358 11.23 13.76 -3.17
CA ASP A 358 10.48 13.18 -2.05
C ASP A 358 11.11 13.57 -0.72
N PHE A 359 12.45 13.53 -0.61
CA PHE A 359 13.17 13.95 0.58
C PHE A 359 12.97 15.45 0.90
N VAL A 360 12.99 16.33 -0.11
CA VAL A 360 12.69 17.76 0.07
C VAL A 360 11.29 17.94 0.68
N THR A 361 10.30 17.20 0.18
CA THR A 361 8.94 17.23 0.72
C THR A 361 8.87 16.63 2.12
N LEU A 362 9.62 15.55 2.37
CA LEU A 362 9.64 14.85 3.65
C LEU A 362 10.12 15.77 4.79
N CYS A 363 11.06 16.67 4.54
CA CYS A 363 11.47 17.68 5.53
C CYS A 363 10.31 18.57 5.98
N ILE A 364 9.35 18.84 5.09
CA ILE A 364 8.14 19.61 5.40
C ILE A 364 7.18 18.76 6.23
N ILE A 365 6.93 17.52 5.79
CA ILE A 365 6.02 16.60 6.47
C ILE A 365 6.50 16.32 7.89
N HIS A 366 7.79 16.03 8.07
CA HIS A 366 8.39 15.76 9.38
C HIS A 366 8.19 16.91 10.38
N ARG A 367 8.05 18.15 9.90
CA ARG A 367 7.81 19.36 10.71
C ARG A 367 6.37 19.88 10.61
N TYR A 368 5.44 19.05 10.15
CA TYR A 368 4.04 19.46 9.93
C TYR A 368 3.38 20.06 11.18
N LEU A 369 3.47 19.37 12.33
CA LEU A 369 2.87 19.86 13.57
C LEU A 369 3.53 21.15 14.05
N ASP A 370 4.86 21.26 13.95
CA ASP A 370 5.59 22.48 14.30
C ASP A 370 5.08 23.69 13.49
N PHE A 371 4.85 23.50 12.19
CA PHE A 371 4.29 24.54 11.33
C PHE A 371 2.84 24.89 11.68
N LYS A 372 1.99 23.90 11.97
CA LYS A 372 0.60 24.14 12.36
C LYS A 372 0.46 24.85 13.70
N ILE A 373 1.30 24.48 14.67
CA ILE A 373 1.39 25.20 15.95
C ILE A 373 1.82 26.66 15.69
N GLY A 374 2.77 26.89 14.78
CA GLY A 374 3.16 28.25 14.37
C GLY A 374 2.05 29.08 13.71
N GLU A 375 1.22 28.46 12.88
CA GLU A 375 0.03 29.11 12.30
C GLU A 375 -0.95 29.54 13.41
N ILE A 376 -1.26 28.65 14.36
CA ILE A 376 -2.17 28.94 15.48
C ILE A 376 -1.65 30.12 16.32
N TRP A 377 -0.36 30.12 16.68
CA TRP A 377 0.22 31.25 17.44
C TRP A 377 0.22 32.57 16.67
N THR A 378 0.31 32.50 15.34
CA THR A 378 0.18 33.67 14.47
C THR A 378 -1.25 34.19 14.46
N GLU A 379 -2.25 33.29 14.40
CA GLU A 379 -3.67 33.63 14.51
C GLU A 379 -3.97 34.32 15.85
N VAL A 380 -3.54 33.72 16.96
CA VAL A 380 -3.68 34.31 18.31
C VAL A 380 -3.05 35.71 18.38
N SER A 381 -1.85 35.89 17.81
CA SER A 381 -1.18 37.20 17.77
C SER A 381 -1.98 38.26 17.00
N GLU A 382 -2.61 37.88 15.89
CA GLU A 382 -3.41 38.79 15.08
C GLU A 382 -4.78 39.08 15.71
N GLU A 383 -5.42 38.10 16.34
CA GLU A 383 -6.68 38.29 17.08
C GLU A 383 -6.51 39.30 18.22
N ILE A 384 -5.46 39.15 19.04
CA ILE A 384 -5.13 40.09 20.12
C ILE A 384 -4.97 41.52 19.60
N LYS A 385 -4.33 41.70 18.43
CA LYS A 385 -4.16 43.02 17.79
C LYS A 385 -5.50 43.59 17.32
N LEU A 386 -6.36 42.76 16.73
CA LEU A 386 -7.67 43.16 16.22
C LEU A 386 -8.63 43.56 17.35
N GLU A 387 -8.61 42.82 18.45
CA GLU A 387 -9.38 43.12 19.67
C GLU A 387 -8.80 44.29 20.47
N LYS A 388 -7.60 44.78 20.11
CA LYS A 388 -6.88 45.86 20.79
C LYS A 388 -6.62 45.54 22.27
N LEU A 389 -6.39 44.27 22.58
CA LEU A 389 -6.03 43.84 23.92
C LEU A 389 -4.57 44.20 24.22
N ARG A 390 -4.33 44.71 25.43
CA ARG A 390 -2.98 45.01 25.91
C ARG A 390 -2.45 43.85 26.72
N LEU A 391 -1.49 43.12 26.15
CA LEU A 391 -0.78 42.05 26.84
C LEU A 391 0.11 42.60 27.97
N VAL A 392 0.32 41.78 28.99
CA VAL A 392 1.35 42.04 30.00
C VAL A 392 2.73 41.86 29.35
N THR A 393 3.72 42.63 29.78
CA THR A 393 5.08 42.63 29.19
C THR A 393 5.75 41.26 29.17
N VAL A 394 5.41 40.37 30.10
CA VAL A 394 5.90 38.98 30.15
C VAL A 394 5.27 38.13 29.04
N ASP A 395 3.97 38.27 28.82
CA ASP A 395 3.23 37.53 27.80
C ASP A 395 3.60 37.99 26.40
N GLU A 396 3.81 39.30 26.21
CA GLU A 396 4.30 39.87 24.96
C GLU A 396 5.66 39.30 24.56
N LYS A 397 6.61 39.22 25.52
CA LYS A 397 7.93 38.60 25.28
C LYS A 397 7.81 37.11 24.99
N SER A 398 6.93 36.40 25.69
CA SER A 398 6.69 34.96 25.46
C SER A 398 6.13 34.72 24.07
N LEU A 399 5.11 35.48 23.67
CA LEU A 399 4.49 35.39 22.34
C LEU A 399 5.51 35.68 21.23
N HIS A 400 6.30 36.73 21.37
CA HIS A 400 7.38 37.03 20.42
C HIS A 400 8.42 35.92 20.34
N SER A 401 8.79 35.32 21.48
CA SER A 401 9.77 34.21 21.51
C SER A 401 9.22 32.97 20.82
N ILE A 402 7.94 32.65 21.02
CA ILE A 402 7.26 31.52 20.36
C ILE A 402 7.20 31.74 18.85
N ILE A 403 6.76 32.92 18.38
CA ILE A 403 6.70 33.24 16.95
C ILE A 403 8.10 33.22 16.30
N ALA A 404 9.11 33.74 17.00
CA ALA A 404 10.48 33.69 16.50
C ALA A 404 11.01 32.25 16.41
N ALA A 405 10.67 31.40 17.39
CA ALA A 405 11.05 29.98 17.37
C ALA A 405 10.42 29.24 16.19
N THR A 406 9.13 29.47 15.89
CA THR A 406 8.45 28.82 14.77
C THR A 406 8.96 29.30 13.42
N GLU A 407 9.26 30.60 13.26
CA GLU A 407 9.92 31.13 12.06
C GLU A 407 11.33 30.53 11.85
N ASN A 408 12.08 30.32 12.94
CA ASN A 408 13.40 29.70 12.88
C ASN A 408 13.33 28.24 12.40
N ILE A 409 12.29 27.48 12.77
CA ILE A 409 12.06 26.13 12.24
C ILE A 409 11.85 26.19 10.71
N GLY A 410 11.03 27.13 10.22
CA GLY A 410 10.84 27.33 8.78
C GLY A 410 12.15 27.65 8.04
N LYS A 411 12.99 28.52 8.62
CA LYS A 411 14.33 28.83 8.08
C LYS A 411 15.27 27.62 8.07
N MET A 412 15.27 26.84 9.16
CA MET A 412 16.07 25.61 9.28
C MET A 412 15.68 24.60 8.20
N VAL A 413 14.39 24.35 8.01
CA VAL A 413 13.91 23.42 6.97
C VAL A 413 14.27 23.92 5.58
N ALA A 414 14.10 25.20 5.30
CA ALA A 414 14.51 25.78 4.01
C ALA A 414 16.03 25.66 3.77
N SER A 415 16.85 25.79 4.82
CA SER A 415 18.31 25.57 4.73
C SER A 415 18.62 24.11 4.41
N LEU A 416 18.02 23.17 5.14
CA LEU A 416 18.19 21.73 4.91
C LEU A 416 17.80 21.33 3.49
N GLN A 417 16.66 21.81 3.00
CA GLN A 417 16.23 21.56 1.63
C GLN A 417 17.24 22.08 0.60
N SER A 418 17.88 23.23 0.86
CA SER A 418 18.90 23.80 -0.04
C SER A 418 20.14 22.91 -0.11
N GLU A 419 20.63 22.49 1.06
CA GLU A 419 21.77 21.59 1.17
C GLU A 419 21.51 20.26 0.45
N MET A 420 20.31 19.68 0.60
CA MET A 420 19.93 18.44 -0.08
C MET A 420 19.92 18.58 -1.60
N ILE A 421 19.38 19.69 -2.12
CA ILE A 421 19.35 19.98 -3.56
C ILE A 421 20.78 20.18 -4.11
N GLU A 422 21.63 20.91 -3.39
CA GLU A 422 23.02 21.14 -3.77
C GLU A 422 23.83 19.83 -3.77
N ASN A 423 23.66 19.01 -2.74
CA ASN A 423 24.29 17.70 -2.64
C ASN A 423 23.86 16.76 -3.77
N GLN A 424 22.57 16.77 -4.14
CA GLN A 424 22.08 16.00 -5.28
C GLN A 424 22.71 16.49 -6.59
N ALA A 425 22.75 17.79 -6.82
CA ALA A 425 23.36 18.37 -8.02
C ALA A 425 24.85 18.00 -8.13
N LEU A 426 25.58 18.01 -7.01
CA LEU A 426 26.98 17.59 -6.96
C LEU A 426 27.14 16.10 -7.29
N GLN A 427 26.28 15.23 -6.74
CA GLN A 427 26.29 13.80 -7.04
C GLN A 427 25.96 13.51 -8.51
N ASP A 428 25.02 14.24 -9.09
CA ASP A 428 24.63 14.09 -10.50
C ASP A 428 25.80 14.43 -11.43
N VAL A 429 26.51 15.54 -11.17
CA VAL A 429 27.72 15.91 -11.90
C VAL A 429 28.81 14.85 -11.75
N GLN A 430 29.03 14.31 -10.55
CA GLN A 430 30.00 13.24 -10.34
C GLN A 430 29.63 11.95 -11.08
N ASN A 431 28.35 11.59 -11.10
CA ASN A 431 27.86 10.41 -11.82
C ASN A 431 28.00 10.59 -13.33
N GLU A 432 27.66 11.76 -13.85
CA GLU A 432 27.84 12.12 -15.26
C GLU A 432 29.33 12.02 -15.66
N GLN A 433 30.24 12.56 -14.84
CA GLN A 433 31.69 12.44 -15.08
C GLN A 433 32.16 10.98 -15.09
N ARG A 434 31.66 10.12 -14.19
CA ARG A 434 31.97 8.68 -14.19
C ARG A 434 31.48 8.00 -15.47
N VAL A 435 30.29 8.36 -15.95
CA VAL A 435 29.74 7.83 -17.20
C VAL A 435 30.60 8.26 -18.39
N TYR A 436 30.96 9.55 -18.49
CA TYR A 436 31.87 10.03 -19.53
C TYR A 436 33.23 9.34 -19.48
N ALA A 437 33.81 9.16 -18.30
CA ALA A 437 35.07 8.45 -18.13
C ALA A 437 34.95 6.99 -18.62
N LYS A 438 33.83 6.32 -18.36
CA LYS A 438 33.54 4.97 -18.86
C LYS A 438 33.41 4.94 -20.38
N ILE A 439 32.75 5.93 -20.99
CA ILE A 439 32.63 6.05 -22.45
C ILE A 439 34.02 6.26 -23.07
N GLN A 440 34.84 7.16 -22.52
CA GLN A 440 36.20 7.40 -22.99
C GLN A 440 37.09 6.16 -22.85
N ALA A 441 37.00 5.45 -21.73
CA ALA A 441 37.73 4.19 -21.52
C ALA A 441 37.30 3.12 -22.54
N THR A 442 36.00 3.02 -22.82
CA THR A 442 35.46 2.10 -23.83
C THR A 442 35.97 2.44 -25.23
N HIS A 443 36.03 3.73 -25.57
CA HIS A 443 36.62 4.20 -26.83
C HIS A 443 38.10 3.86 -26.93
N LYS A 444 38.90 4.16 -25.88
CA LYS A 444 40.32 3.79 -25.84
C LYS A 444 40.54 2.29 -26.00
N GLN A 445 39.72 1.47 -25.36
CA GLN A 445 39.77 0.01 -25.53
C GLN A 445 39.42 -0.42 -26.97
N ARG A 446 38.40 0.19 -27.58
CA ARG A 446 38.08 -0.05 -29.01
C ARG A 446 39.22 0.34 -29.92
N ASP A 447 39.85 1.48 -29.71
CA ASP A 447 40.97 1.94 -30.52
C ASP A 447 42.19 1.03 -30.36
N GLN A 448 42.46 0.55 -29.14
CA GLN A 448 43.50 -0.44 -28.88
C GLN A 448 43.20 -1.78 -29.53
N ALA A 449 41.94 -2.23 -29.51
CA ALA A 449 41.50 -3.43 -30.20
C ALA A 449 41.64 -3.28 -31.73
N HIS A 450 41.28 -2.12 -32.28
CA HIS A 450 41.44 -1.80 -33.70
C HIS A 450 42.91 -1.81 -34.11
N LYS A 451 43.78 -1.12 -33.36
CA LYS A 451 45.24 -1.13 -33.60
C LYS A 451 45.82 -2.53 -33.47
N SER A 452 45.34 -3.33 -32.51
CA SER A 452 45.78 -4.73 -32.35
C SER A 452 45.34 -5.59 -33.52
N TRP A 453 44.13 -5.38 -34.03
CA TRP A 453 43.59 -6.03 -35.21
C TRP A 453 44.33 -5.64 -36.50
N GLU A 454 44.58 -4.35 -36.71
CA GLU A 454 45.42 -3.86 -37.82
C GLU A 454 46.82 -4.45 -37.76
N ASN A 455 47.44 -4.47 -36.57
CA ASN A 455 48.74 -5.11 -36.38
C ASN A 455 48.70 -6.62 -36.67
N PHE A 456 47.62 -7.30 -36.30
CA PHE A 456 47.41 -8.71 -36.61
C PHE A 456 47.29 -8.92 -38.12
N LEU A 457 46.42 -8.17 -38.80
CA LEU A 457 46.25 -8.19 -40.25
C LEU A 457 47.56 -7.87 -40.98
N ALA A 458 48.33 -6.87 -40.53
CA ALA A 458 49.61 -6.49 -41.14
C ALA A 458 50.71 -7.55 -40.94
N ARG A 459 50.65 -8.32 -39.85
CA ARG A 459 51.55 -9.46 -39.60
C ARG A 459 51.20 -10.67 -40.46
N THR A 460 49.91 -10.90 -40.75
CA THR A 460 49.46 -12.06 -41.54
C THR A 460 49.49 -11.81 -43.05
N SER A 461 49.26 -10.57 -43.50
CA SER A 461 49.19 -10.21 -44.92
C SER A 461 50.50 -9.75 -45.56
N ASN A 462 51.45 -9.20 -44.79
CA ASN A 462 52.71 -8.66 -45.32
C ASN A 462 53.96 -9.31 -44.68
N ALA A 463 54.74 -10.01 -45.49
CA ALA A 463 55.92 -10.77 -45.06
C ALA A 463 57.06 -9.88 -44.50
N LYS A 464 57.17 -8.62 -44.94
CA LYS A 464 58.21 -7.69 -44.46
C LYS A 464 57.91 -7.23 -43.03
N THR A 465 56.66 -6.91 -42.72
CA THR A 465 56.20 -6.53 -41.37
C THR A 465 56.29 -7.70 -40.39
N LEU A 466 56.00 -8.93 -40.83
CA LEU A 466 56.19 -10.14 -40.02
C LEU A 466 57.66 -10.34 -39.60
N LYS A 467 58.60 -10.23 -40.56
CA LYS A 467 60.05 -10.35 -40.28
C LYS A 467 60.52 -9.26 -39.30
N LYS A 468 60.00 -8.03 -39.42
CA LYS A 468 60.31 -6.93 -38.50
C LYS A 468 59.75 -7.21 -37.09
N ALA A 469 58.53 -7.71 -36.98
CA ALA A 469 57.93 -8.09 -35.69
C ALA A 469 58.68 -9.25 -35.02
N LYS A 470 59.10 -10.28 -35.78
CA LYS A 470 59.93 -11.38 -35.27
C LYS A 470 61.25 -10.88 -34.70
N ARG A 471 61.94 -9.98 -35.40
CA ARG A 471 63.18 -9.35 -34.90
C ARG A 471 62.97 -8.54 -33.62
N LEU A 472 61.84 -7.83 -33.51
CA LEU A 472 61.50 -7.08 -32.28
C LEU A 472 61.20 -8.03 -31.12
N GLN A 473 60.51 -9.14 -31.36
CA GLN A 473 60.29 -10.18 -30.37
C GLN A 473 61.60 -10.83 -29.92
N GLU A 474 62.50 -11.15 -30.85
CA GLU A 474 63.84 -11.67 -30.55
C GLU A 474 64.65 -10.67 -29.70
N LYS A 475 64.60 -9.38 -30.02
CA LYS A 475 65.23 -8.32 -29.20
C LYS A 475 64.62 -8.20 -27.81
N ALA A 476 63.29 -8.29 -27.68
CA ALA A 476 62.61 -8.26 -26.39
C ALA A 476 63.01 -9.47 -25.53
N ILE A 477 63.05 -10.67 -26.14
CA ILE A 477 63.54 -11.89 -25.50
C ILE A 477 64.99 -11.70 -25.05
N GLU A 478 65.87 -11.20 -25.92
CA GLU A 478 67.28 -10.97 -25.57
C GLU A 478 67.43 -9.93 -24.45
N SER A 479 66.63 -8.87 -24.46
CA SER A 479 66.64 -7.85 -23.39
C SER A 479 66.09 -8.35 -22.06
N SER A 480 65.19 -9.34 -22.08
CA SER A 480 64.69 -10.01 -20.88
C SER A 480 65.68 -11.04 -20.31
N ARG A 481 66.75 -11.37 -21.04
CA ARG A 481 67.79 -12.28 -20.54
C ARG A 481 68.72 -11.53 -19.59
N TYR A 482 68.93 -12.11 -18.41
CA TYR A 482 69.90 -11.62 -17.45
C TYR A 482 71.32 -11.69 -18.00
N SER A 483 72.06 -10.59 -17.91
CA SER A 483 73.42 -10.44 -18.45
C SER A 483 74.53 -10.91 -17.49
N LYS A 484 74.25 -11.08 -16.19
CA LYS A 484 75.19 -11.65 -15.21
C LYS A 484 74.66 -12.99 -14.68
N ARG A 485 75.44 -14.06 -14.89
CA ARG A 485 75.12 -15.41 -14.42
C ARG A 485 75.65 -15.62 -12.99
N PRO A 486 74.80 -15.82 -11.97
CA PRO A 486 75.27 -16.22 -10.64
C PRO A 486 75.82 -17.66 -10.68
N GLN A 487 76.92 -17.93 -9.97
CA GLN A 487 77.69 -19.18 -10.08
C GLN A 487 76.96 -20.44 -9.58
N ASN A 488 75.84 -20.31 -8.84
CA ASN A 488 75.13 -21.43 -8.21
C ASN A 488 73.61 -21.44 -8.50
N ALA A 489 73.18 -21.18 -9.74
CA ALA A 489 71.77 -21.30 -10.14
C ALA A 489 71.59 -22.19 -11.38
N ILE A 490 70.66 -23.14 -11.32
CA ILE A 490 70.25 -24.00 -12.44
C ILE A 490 69.19 -23.24 -13.24
N PHE A 491 69.50 -22.89 -14.49
CA PHE A 491 68.55 -22.24 -15.39
C PHE A 491 68.00 -23.23 -16.42
N HIS A 492 66.68 -23.24 -16.60
CA HIS A 492 66.03 -24.01 -17.65
C HIS A 492 65.97 -23.19 -18.94
N GLN A 493 66.42 -23.77 -20.05
CA GLN A 493 66.39 -23.11 -21.35
C GLN A 493 64.95 -23.02 -21.87
N THR A 494 64.37 -21.82 -21.86
CA THR A 494 63.01 -21.55 -22.35
C THR A 494 62.94 -21.30 -23.87
N VAL A 495 64.07 -21.39 -24.56
CA VAL A 495 64.20 -21.10 -26.00
C VAL A 495 64.26 -22.40 -26.81
N ILE A 496 63.23 -22.67 -27.59
CA ILE A 496 63.20 -23.79 -28.54
C ILE A 496 63.89 -23.34 -29.84
N LYS A 497 65.07 -23.89 -30.14
CA LYS A 497 65.79 -23.62 -31.39
C LYS A 497 64.99 -24.17 -32.58
N GLY A 498 64.73 -23.34 -33.59
CA GLY A 498 64.05 -23.74 -34.84
C GLY A 498 62.53 -23.57 -34.87
N LEU A 499 61.91 -23.04 -33.81
CA LEU A 499 60.47 -22.79 -33.79
C LEU A 499 60.11 -21.59 -34.68
N ASN A 500 59.45 -21.85 -35.82
CA ASN A 500 59.02 -20.83 -36.78
C ASN A 500 57.54 -20.45 -36.67
N THR A 501 56.83 -20.98 -35.66
CA THR A 501 55.42 -20.68 -35.40
C THR A 501 55.29 -19.60 -34.33
N THR A 502 54.39 -18.65 -34.54
CA THR A 502 54.03 -17.60 -33.57
C THR A 502 52.86 -18.01 -32.67
N VAL A 503 52.36 -19.23 -32.82
CA VAL A 503 51.24 -19.79 -32.03
C VAL A 503 51.83 -20.78 -31.03
N THR A 504 51.69 -20.48 -29.74
CA THR A 504 52.07 -21.38 -28.64
C THR A 504 51.01 -22.48 -28.48
N SER A 505 51.25 -23.67 -28.99
CA SER A 505 50.62 -24.88 -28.43
C SER A 505 51.32 -25.18 -27.10
N GLY A 506 50.62 -24.97 -25.99
CA GLY A 506 51.18 -25.01 -24.64
C GLY A 506 51.78 -26.38 -24.32
N GLN A 507 53.10 -26.44 -24.22
CA GLN A 507 53.80 -27.55 -23.59
C GLN A 507 54.15 -27.12 -22.16
N VAL A 508 53.58 -27.82 -21.17
CA VAL A 508 53.84 -27.57 -19.74
C VAL A 508 55.23 -28.10 -19.43
N VAL A 509 56.16 -27.22 -19.04
CA VAL A 509 57.46 -27.61 -18.50
C VAL A 509 57.35 -27.59 -16.98
N THR A 510 57.39 -28.77 -16.36
CA THR A 510 57.51 -28.91 -14.90
C THR A 510 58.93 -28.54 -14.48
N VAL A 511 59.06 -27.47 -13.70
CA VAL A 511 60.33 -27.02 -13.12
C VAL A 511 60.46 -27.64 -11.73
N GLU A 512 61.49 -28.46 -11.50
CA GLU A 512 61.84 -28.92 -10.16
C GLU A 512 62.58 -27.80 -9.42
N SER A 513 61.84 -26.90 -8.76
CA SER A 513 62.43 -25.90 -7.87
C SER A 513 62.51 -26.42 -6.44
N THR A 514 63.72 -26.36 -5.86
CA THR A 514 64.12 -26.39 -4.44
C THR A 514 63.56 -27.53 -3.56
N PRO A 515 64.41 -28.39 -2.94
CA PRO A 515 63.97 -29.52 -2.12
C PRO A 515 63.00 -29.11 -0.99
N THR A 516 61.89 -29.85 -0.85
CA THR A 516 60.80 -29.65 0.13
C THR A 516 61.26 -29.55 1.58
N ARG A 517 62.47 -30.01 1.92
CA ARG A 517 63.07 -29.87 3.26
C ARG A 517 63.43 -28.42 3.62
N LEU A 518 63.65 -27.54 2.63
CA LEU A 518 64.01 -26.13 2.87
C LEU A 518 62.80 -25.18 2.88
N LEU A 519 61.63 -25.63 2.42
CA LEU A 519 60.40 -24.83 2.36
C LEU A 519 59.31 -25.29 3.35
N GLY A 520 59.62 -26.20 4.27
CA GLY A 520 58.69 -26.60 5.34
C GLY A 520 57.39 -27.27 4.86
N GLY A 521 57.37 -27.80 3.64
CA GLY A 521 56.16 -28.39 3.07
C GLY A 521 55.13 -27.34 2.59
N PRO A 522 54.16 -27.76 1.76
CA PRO A 522 53.35 -26.83 0.96
C PRO A 522 52.30 -26.15 1.83
N LEU A 523 52.44 -24.82 2.00
CA LEU A 523 51.36 -23.91 2.39
C LEU A 523 50.62 -24.31 3.68
N ALA A 524 51.35 -24.42 4.79
CA ALA A 524 50.74 -24.72 6.09
C ALA A 524 49.76 -23.66 6.59
N ASP A 525 49.80 -22.41 6.10
CA ASP A 525 48.91 -21.36 6.61
C ASP A 525 48.55 -20.29 5.54
N THR A 526 47.99 -20.69 4.40
CA THR A 526 47.18 -19.75 3.58
C THR A 526 46.15 -20.49 2.70
N ASP A 527 44.88 -20.10 2.84
CA ASP A 527 43.69 -20.65 2.15
C ASP A 527 43.60 -20.38 0.63
N ILE A 528 44.72 -20.06 -0.02
CA ILE A 528 44.78 -19.87 -1.47
C ILE A 528 45.53 -21.04 -2.09
N ALA A 529 44.91 -22.22 -2.02
CA ALA A 529 45.29 -23.34 -2.85
C ALA A 529 44.09 -24.23 -3.20
N LEU A 530 43.87 -24.39 -4.51
CA LEU A 530 43.16 -25.49 -5.18
C LEU A 530 41.63 -25.36 -5.38
N LYS A 531 41.22 -24.40 -6.22
CA LYS A 531 40.34 -24.75 -7.34
C LYS A 531 41.08 -24.53 -8.66
N LYS A 532 41.55 -25.61 -9.26
CA LYS A 532 42.00 -25.67 -10.66
C LYS A 532 40.82 -25.26 -11.54
N LEU A 533 40.86 -24.06 -12.12
CA LEU A 533 40.00 -23.70 -13.24
C LEU A 533 40.68 -24.18 -14.53
N PRO A 534 40.05 -25.06 -15.34
CA PRO A 534 40.57 -25.41 -16.65
C PRO A 534 40.31 -24.25 -17.62
N ILE A 535 41.38 -23.58 -18.05
CA ILE A 535 41.30 -22.59 -19.13
C ILE A 535 41.15 -23.37 -20.45
N ARG A 536 39.91 -23.63 -20.87
CA ARG A 536 39.58 -23.92 -22.27
C ARG A 536 39.10 -22.63 -22.91
N GLY A 537 39.85 -22.12 -23.89
CA GLY A 537 39.40 -21.04 -24.76
C GLY A 537 38.21 -21.50 -25.61
N GLY A 538 37.09 -20.79 -25.49
CA GLY A 538 35.85 -21.05 -26.21
C GLY A 538 34.72 -20.21 -25.63
N ALA A 539 33.81 -19.71 -26.48
CA ALA A 539 32.80 -18.71 -26.18
C ALA A 539 31.93 -18.98 -24.92
N LEU A 540 31.55 -17.89 -24.23
CA LEU A 540 30.65 -17.86 -23.08
C LEU A 540 29.28 -18.50 -23.42
N GLN A 541 28.98 -19.66 -22.85
CA GLN A 541 27.61 -20.17 -22.72
C GLN A 541 27.10 -19.96 -21.28
N LYS A 542 25.84 -19.52 -21.18
CA LYS A 542 25.11 -19.21 -19.94
C LYS A 542 25.07 -20.41 -18.98
N VAL A 543 25.50 -20.20 -17.73
CA VAL A 543 25.32 -21.17 -16.64
C VAL A 543 23.89 -21.05 -16.09
N LYS A 544 23.14 -22.16 -16.17
CA LYS A 544 21.89 -22.36 -15.44
C LYS A 544 22.23 -22.82 -14.02
N VAL A 545 21.71 -22.12 -13.00
CA VAL A 545 21.78 -22.54 -11.60
C VAL A 545 20.62 -23.49 -11.31
N LYS A 546 20.91 -24.66 -10.73
CA LYS A 546 19.93 -25.55 -10.10
C LYS A 546 20.14 -25.56 -8.58
N PRO A 547 19.08 -25.78 -7.77
CA PRO A 547 19.09 -25.51 -6.33
C PRO A 547 19.75 -26.62 -5.52
N LEU A 548 20.31 -26.26 -4.35
CA LEU A 548 20.77 -27.18 -3.32
C LEU A 548 19.56 -27.75 -2.57
N ASP A 549 19.47 -29.07 -2.47
CA ASP A 549 18.51 -29.76 -1.62
C ASP A 549 19.21 -30.83 -0.75
N GLY A 550 18.88 -30.82 0.53
CA GLY A 550 18.83 -31.99 1.41
C GLY A 550 20.14 -32.63 1.89
N LEU A 551 20.68 -32.16 3.03
CA LEU A 551 21.52 -32.97 3.91
C LEU A 551 20.65 -34.07 4.55
N LYS A 552 20.87 -35.35 4.19
CA LYS A 552 20.44 -36.50 5.00
C LYS A 552 21.65 -37.17 5.65
N LYS A 553 21.55 -37.27 6.98
CA LYS A 553 22.42 -37.99 7.91
C LYS A 553 22.50 -39.48 7.57
N THR A 554 23.72 -40.01 7.59
CA THR A 554 24.20 -41.27 8.21
C THR A 554 25.74 -41.21 8.04
N VAL A 555 26.60 -41.68 8.93
CA VAL A 555 26.83 -43.08 9.36
C VAL A 555 27.67 -43.04 10.70
N PRO A 556 28.30 -44.12 11.20
CA PRO A 556 27.95 -44.91 12.38
C PRO A 556 28.96 -44.80 13.57
N ILE A 557 28.72 -45.69 14.54
CA ILE A 557 29.42 -46.03 15.80
C ILE A 557 28.81 -45.35 17.02
#